data_AF-I1BTH1-F1
#
_entry.id   AF-I1BTH1-F1
#
_cell.length_a   1.000
_cell.length_b   1.000
_cell.length_c   1.000
_cell.angle_alpha   90.00
_cell.angle_beta   90.00
_cell.angle_gamma   90.00
#
_symmetry.space_group_name_H-M   'P 1'
#
loop_
_entity.id
_entity.type
_entity.pdbx_description
1 polymer ?
#
loop_
_entity_poly.entity_id
_entity_poly.type
_entity_poly.pdbx_seq_one_letter_code
_entity_poly.pdbx_strand_id
1 'polypeptide(L)'
;MDSLQQFCDLLYLTIQNLARDERNLKENVICVGLLPGPKEPSGAEINNYLSPLVDELSVLFDEGVLMDVLVDGALKKERVRAALTMVACDLPAARKLCGLTAGNSNCACHKCLKQFGSLDGDMMRRDFRNFDMASWIPRTNYTHRQAAMEWYQQLNETSKSRHANLHGTKYSELLRLRYFDPVMFTVVDPMHNLYLGTAKKMMMIWRTTIKNRRLMLTNDDMKKMVAEARNIQLPVGYDSSSLIRKMTTGEIGFSHLKADEWNVWVTSMSKVLLLGKLGRQYYQHWLKFVDANILIASPSITTEDVEEAHRLLISFCSEMEGLYGAKNISINMHLQ
;
A
#
# COMPACT_ATOMS: atom_id res chain seq x y z
N MET A 1 23.06 1.05 27.76
CA MET A 1 22.29 2.30 27.64
C MET A 1 21.34 2.10 26.48
N ASP A 2 20.13 1.68 26.79
CA ASP A 2 19.09 1.45 25.78
C ASP A 2 18.69 2.79 25.20
N SER A 3 18.92 2.97 23.89
CA SER A 3 18.31 4.06 23.13
C SER A 3 16.81 3.80 23.08
N LEU A 4 16.08 4.26 24.09
CA LEU A 4 14.62 4.34 24.06
C LEU A 4 14.26 5.13 22.80
N GLN A 5 13.64 4.44 21.84
CA GLN A 5 13.08 5.07 20.65
C GLN A 5 12.01 6.06 21.12
N GLN A 6 12.38 7.35 21.18
CA GLN A 6 11.55 8.41 21.76
C GLN A 6 10.26 8.65 20.96
N PHE A 7 10.26 8.31 19.67
CA PHE A 7 9.13 8.45 18.76
C PHE A 7 8.94 7.20 17.92
N CYS A 8 7.69 6.77 17.77
CA CYS A 8 7.33 5.62 16.95
C CYS A 8 7.08 6.01 15.50
N ASP A 9 6.39 7.14 15.26
CA ASP A 9 5.92 7.52 13.93
C ASP A 9 5.95 9.05 13.72
N LEU A 10 5.89 9.45 12.45
CA LEU A 10 5.86 10.83 11.99
C LEU A 10 4.61 11.08 11.14
N LEU A 11 3.90 12.16 11.44
CA LEU A 11 2.86 12.73 10.58
C LEU A 11 3.43 13.94 9.85
N TYR A 12 3.44 13.89 8.52
CA TYR A 12 3.90 14.98 7.67
C TYR A 12 2.96 15.18 6.48
N LEU A 13 2.97 16.39 5.94
CA LEU A 13 2.21 16.78 4.76
C LEU A 13 3.16 17.20 3.64
N THR A 14 2.73 17.01 2.40
CA THR A 14 3.42 17.47 1.20
C THR A 14 2.47 18.27 0.32
N ILE A 15 2.99 19.30 -0.35
CA ILE A 15 2.17 20.20 -1.17
C ILE A 15 2.02 19.62 -2.57
N GLN A 16 0.80 19.19 -2.90
CA GLN A 16 0.46 18.57 -4.19
C GLN A 16 0.42 19.55 -5.37
N ASN A 17 0.64 20.85 -5.14
CA ASN A 17 0.75 21.86 -6.19
C ASN A 17 2.20 22.03 -6.68
N LEU A 18 3.20 21.58 -5.91
CA LEU A 18 4.61 21.64 -6.30
C LEU A 18 4.93 20.56 -7.35
N ALA A 19 5.97 20.80 -8.16
CA ALA A 19 6.45 19.82 -9.12
C ALA A 19 6.87 18.51 -8.42
N ARG A 20 6.84 17.39 -9.16
CA ARG A 20 7.07 16.04 -8.58
C ARG A 20 8.45 15.89 -7.95
N ASP A 21 9.45 16.51 -8.57
CA ASP A 21 10.85 16.55 -8.15
C ASP A 21 11.10 17.48 -6.96
N GLU A 22 10.19 18.42 -6.68
CA GLU A 22 10.31 19.39 -5.59
C GLU A 22 9.50 19.01 -4.34
N ARG A 23 8.29 18.48 -4.51
CA ARG A 23 7.30 18.35 -3.42
C ARG A 23 7.72 17.48 -2.24
N ASN A 24 8.65 16.56 -2.45
CA ASN A 24 9.14 15.63 -1.42
C ASN A 24 10.55 16.00 -0.91
N LEU A 25 11.09 17.15 -1.34
CA LEU A 25 12.31 17.70 -0.76
C LEU A 25 12.04 18.11 0.69
N LYS A 26 13.07 18.05 1.55
CA LYS A 26 12.93 18.25 2.99
C LYS A 26 12.37 19.63 3.34
N GLU A 27 12.75 20.65 2.56
CA GLU A 27 12.28 22.03 2.65
C GLU A 27 10.80 22.21 2.30
N ASN A 28 10.20 21.27 1.55
CA ASN A 28 8.81 21.32 1.09
C ASN A 28 7.88 20.36 1.86
N VAL A 29 8.42 19.66 2.86
CA VAL A 29 7.68 18.73 3.71
C VAL A 29 7.33 19.44 5.02
N ILE A 30 6.05 19.44 5.36
CA ILE A 30 5.54 20.07 6.59
C ILE A 30 5.40 18.98 7.65
N CYS A 31 6.24 19.04 8.69
CA CYS A 31 6.11 18.15 9.85
C CYS A 31 4.93 18.62 10.73
N VAL A 32 3.91 17.78 10.89
CA VAL A 32 2.70 18.12 11.65
C VAL A 32 2.72 17.52 13.05
N GLY A 33 3.29 16.33 13.22
CA GLY A 33 3.28 15.67 14.51
C GLY A 33 4.28 14.53 14.63
N LEU A 34 4.84 14.39 15.82
CA LEU A 34 5.66 13.26 16.22
C LEU A 34 4.86 12.40 17.20
N LEU A 35 4.64 11.13 16.86
CA LEU A 35 3.90 10.21 17.72
C LEU A 35 4.86 9.57 18.73
N PRO A 36 4.63 9.73 20.04
CA PRO A 36 5.54 9.24 21.06
C PRO A 36 5.62 7.71 21.04
N GLY A 37 6.82 7.18 21.29
CA GLY A 37 7.05 5.74 21.46
C GLY A 37 6.87 5.26 22.90
N PRO A 38 7.12 3.96 23.20
CA PRO A 38 7.72 2.94 22.34
C PRO A 38 6.71 2.07 21.59
N LYS A 39 5.40 2.28 21.79
CA LYS A 39 4.33 1.56 21.10
C LYS A 39 3.58 2.52 20.20
N GLU A 40 3.23 2.05 19.00
CA GLU A 40 2.35 2.81 18.12
C GLU A 40 1.01 3.12 18.80
N PRO A 41 0.46 4.33 18.61
CA PRO A 41 -0.86 4.66 19.12
C PRO A 41 -1.94 3.69 18.61
N SER A 42 -2.90 3.42 19.48
CA SER A 42 -4.15 2.77 19.11
C SER A 42 -4.98 3.67 18.19
N GLY A 43 -5.98 3.08 17.54
CA GLY A 43 -6.90 3.84 16.69
C GLY A 43 -7.73 4.90 17.44
N ALA A 44 -7.90 4.77 18.77
CA ALA A 44 -8.54 5.81 19.57
C ALA A 44 -7.56 6.93 19.93
N GLU A 45 -6.31 6.58 20.26
CA GLU A 45 -5.29 7.57 20.61
C GLU A 45 -4.86 8.40 19.41
N ILE A 46 -4.74 7.80 18.22
CA ILE A 46 -4.36 8.52 17.00
C ILE A 46 -5.31 9.68 16.69
N ASN A 47 -6.61 9.53 17.01
CA ASN A 47 -7.60 10.58 16.83
C ASN A 47 -7.27 11.83 17.67
N ASN A 48 -6.77 11.66 18.90
CA ASN A 48 -6.37 12.80 19.73
C ASN A 48 -5.22 13.60 19.09
N TYR A 49 -4.29 12.91 18.39
CA TYR A 49 -3.20 13.57 17.67
C TYR A 49 -3.67 14.21 16.35
N LEU A 50 -4.68 13.65 15.70
CA LEU A 50 -5.24 14.19 14.45
C LEU A 50 -6.14 15.39 14.66
N SER A 51 -6.81 15.50 15.81
CA SER A 51 -7.82 16.54 16.06
C SER A 51 -7.32 17.98 15.79
N PRO A 52 -6.14 18.42 16.28
CA PRO A 52 -5.64 19.77 15.98
C PRO A 52 -5.39 20.00 14.49
N LEU A 53 -4.82 19.01 13.78
CA LEU A 53 -4.61 19.08 12.34
C LEU A 53 -5.96 19.20 11.60
N VAL A 54 -6.96 18.42 12.01
CA VAL A 54 -8.30 18.43 11.42
C VAL A 54 -8.99 19.78 11.63
N ASP A 55 -8.84 20.41 12.80
CA ASP A 55 -9.37 21.74 13.08
C ASP A 55 -8.77 22.78 12.11
N GLU A 56 -7.44 22.80 11.96
CA GLU A 56 -6.76 23.70 11.03
C GLU A 56 -7.14 23.44 9.57
N LEU A 57 -7.20 22.17 9.15
CA LEU A 57 -7.61 21.79 7.79
C LEU A 57 -9.07 22.18 7.49
N SER A 58 -9.96 22.17 8.48
CA SER A 58 -11.34 22.63 8.29
C SER A 58 -11.38 24.13 8.01
N VAL A 59 -10.66 24.94 8.81
CA VAL A 59 -10.55 26.40 8.60
C VAL A 59 -9.95 26.72 7.23
N LEU A 60 -8.87 26.03 6.88
CA LEU A 60 -8.19 26.21 5.59
C LEU A 60 -9.10 25.86 4.40
N PHE A 61 -9.99 24.88 4.52
CA PHE A 61 -10.87 24.49 3.43
C PHE A 61 -12.10 25.40 3.29
N ASP A 62 -12.81 25.65 4.40
CA ASP A 62 -14.11 26.33 4.37
C ASP A 62 -13.95 27.84 4.12
N GLU A 63 -13.14 28.50 4.96
CA GLU A 63 -12.94 29.94 4.92
C GLU A 63 -11.65 30.31 4.19
N GLY A 64 -10.58 29.56 4.44
CA GLY A 64 -9.21 29.92 4.07
C GLY A 64 -8.65 31.03 4.97
N VAL A 65 -7.33 31.18 4.95
CA VAL A 65 -6.61 32.15 5.78
C VAL A 65 -6.02 33.24 4.89
N LEU A 66 -6.19 34.51 5.29
CA LEU A 66 -5.48 35.63 4.65
C LEU A 66 -4.04 35.65 5.13
N MET A 67 -3.09 35.54 4.20
CA MET A 67 -1.66 35.60 4.50
C MET A 67 -0.90 36.34 3.41
N ASP A 68 0.30 36.81 3.75
CA ASP A 68 1.19 37.43 2.78
C ASP A 68 1.80 36.34 1.90
N VAL A 69 1.52 36.42 0.60
CA VAL A 69 1.98 35.46 -0.42
C VAL A 69 2.80 36.21 -1.46
N LEU A 70 3.91 35.60 -1.89
CA LEU A 70 4.71 36.12 -3.00
C LEU A 70 4.02 35.78 -4.33
N VAL A 71 3.48 36.78 -5.01
CA VAL A 71 2.81 36.64 -6.32
C VAL A 71 3.51 37.57 -7.30
N ASP A 72 4.09 37.01 -8.36
CA ASP A 72 4.84 37.74 -9.40
C ASP A 72 5.96 38.64 -8.82
N GLY A 73 6.64 38.17 -7.77
CA GLY A 73 7.74 38.88 -7.12
C GLY A 73 7.32 39.98 -6.14
N ALA A 74 6.03 40.18 -5.90
CA ALA A 74 5.51 41.12 -4.90
C ALA A 74 4.75 40.40 -3.78
N LEU A 75 4.93 40.84 -2.53
CA LEU A 75 4.11 40.37 -1.41
C LEU A 75 2.70 40.96 -1.53
N LYS A 76 1.69 40.09 -1.58
CA LYS A 76 0.27 40.45 -1.62
C LYS A 76 -0.47 39.69 -0.52
N LYS A 77 -1.51 40.31 0.05
CA LYS A 77 -2.44 39.61 0.94
C LYS A 77 -3.41 38.79 0.12
N GLU A 78 -3.24 37.48 0.14
CA GLU A 78 -4.07 36.54 -0.59
C GLU A 78 -4.79 35.60 0.37
N ARG A 79 -5.98 35.13 -0.05
CA ARG A 79 -6.72 34.11 0.69
C ARG A 79 -6.26 32.73 0.25
N VAL A 80 -5.57 32.03 1.15
CA VAL A 80 -5.03 30.69 0.91
C VAL A 80 -5.97 29.63 1.46
N ARG A 81 -6.23 28.60 0.65
CA ARG A 81 -7.02 27.43 1.01
C ARG A 81 -6.22 26.15 0.81
N ALA A 82 -6.52 25.13 1.60
CA ALA A 82 -5.90 23.82 1.49
C ALA A 82 -6.92 22.70 1.70
N ALA A 83 -6.67 21.55 1.10
CA ALA A 83 -7.46 20.35 1.25
C ALA A 83 -6.55 19.13 1.37
N LEU A 84 -6.80 18.26 2.36
CA LEU A 84 -6.17 16.96 2.45
C LEU A 84 -6.81 16.00 1.43
N THR A 85 -6.08 15.68 0.36
CA THR A 85 -6.59 14.84 -0.75
C THR A 85 -6.04 13.43 -0.79
N MET A 86 -4.98 13.13 -0.03
CA MET A 86 -4.36 11.80 -0.02
C MET A 86 -3.76 11.45 1.35
N VAL A 87 -4.05 10.23 1.81
CA VAL A 87 -3.41 9.58 2.95
C VAL A 87 -2.58 8.43 2.41
N ALA A 88 -1.28 8.69 2.24
CA ALA A 88 -0.30 7.74 1.72
C ALA A 88 0.56 7.18 2.85
N CYS A 89 0.26 5.94 3.26
CA CYS A 89 0.99 5.24 4.29
C CYS A 89 0.84 3.72 4.12
N ASP A 90 1.53 2.97 4.97
CA ASP A 90 1.39 1.52 4.98
C ASP A 90 -0.02 1.08 5.40
N LEU A 91 -0.31 -0.21 5.21
CA LEU A 91 -1.66 -0.72 5.44
C LEU A 91 -2.11 -0.50 6.90
N PRO A 92 -1.33 -0.85 7.95
CA PRO A 92 -1.70 -0.58 9.33
C PRO A 92 -2.01 0.89 9.63
N ALA A 93 -1.16 1.83 9.20
CA ALA A 93 -1.37 3.25 9.44
C ALA A 93 -2.63 3.75 8.74
N ALA A 94 -2.84 3.35 7.47
CA ALA A 94 -4.03 3.72 6.71
C ALA A 94 -5.31 3.29 7.42
N ARG A 95 -5.30 2.11 8.06
CA ARG A 95 -6.46 1.62 8.82
C ARG A 95 -6.78 2.46 10.03
N LYS A 96 -5.76 2.87 10.78
CA LYS A 96 -5.94 3.72 11.96
C LYS A 96 -6.39 5.13 11.56
N LEU A 97 -5.72 5.75 10.59
CA LEU A 97 -5.99 7.11 10.15
C LEU A 97 -7.36 7.26 9.50
N CYS A 98 -7.79 6.30 8.68
CA CYS A 98 -9.00 6.42 7.89
C CYS A 98 -10.19 5.65 8.47
N GLY A 99 -10.12 5.22 9.73
CA GLY A 99 -11.25 4.58 10.41
C GLY A 99 -11.62 3.21 9.81
N LEU A 100 -10.64 2.40 9.42
CA LEU A 100 -10.88 1.08 8.83
C LEU A 100 -10.42 -0.03 9.80
N THR A 101 -10.96 -1.24 9.62
CA THR A 101 -10.48 -2.40 10.37
C THR A 101 -9.18 -2.97 9.81
N ALA A 102 -8.51 -3.78 10.63
CA ALA A 102 -7.22 -4.40 10.28
C ALA A 102 -7.30 -5.27 9.02
N GLY A 103 -6.14 -5.48 8.37
CA GLY A 103 -6.04 -6.23 7.11
C GLY A 103 -6.43 -7.71 7.16
N ASN A 104 -6.66 -8.27 8.35
CA ASN A 104 -7.14 -9.64 8.54
C ASN A 104 -8.55 -9.69 9.18
N SER A 105 -9.30 -8.59 9.07
CA SER A 105 -10.71 -8.53 9.52
C SER A 105 -11.66 -9.14 8.48
N ASN A 106 -12.91 -9.39 8.88
CA ASN A 106 -13.92 -9.91 7.95
C ASN A 106 -14.23 -8.91 6.84
N CYS A 107 -14.29 -7.60 7.14
CA CYS A 107 -14.49 -6.56 6.14
C CYS A 107 -13.21 -5.71 5.99
N ALA A 108 -12.16 -6.31 5.40
CA ALA A 108 -10.84 -5.70 5.38
C ALA A 108 -10.59 -4.72 4.22
N CYS A 109 -11.45 -4.64 3.20
CA CYS A 109 -11.24 -3.74 2.07
C CYS A 109 -11.80 -2.33 2.35
N HIS A 110 -11.06 -1.30 1.94
CA HIS A 110 -11.54 0.09 2.00
C HIS A 110 -12.26 0.54 0.74
N LYS A 111 -12.15 -0.22 -0.36
CA LYS A 111 -12.83 0.06 -1.64
C LYS A 111 -14.14 -0.72 -1.80
N CYS A 112 -14.29 -1.87 -1.16
CA CYS A 112 -15.51 -2.71 -1.24
C CYS A 112 -16.01 -3.16 0.13
N LEU A 113 -17.26 -3.64 0.17
CA LEU A 113 -17.95 -4.14 1.37
C LEU A 113 -17.88 -5.67 1.51
N LYS A 114 -17.00 -6.32 0.74
CA LYS A 114 -16.85 -7.78 0.74
C LYS A 114 -16.50 -8.31 2.13
N GLN A 115 -17.17 -9.39 2.52
CA GLN A 115 -16.87 -10.15 3.73
C GLN A 115 -15.96 -11.32 3.36
N PHE A 116 -14.79 -11.37 3.98
CA PHE A 116 -13.81 -12.42 3.84
C PHE A 116 -14.00 -13.41 4.99
N GLY A 117 -14.36 -14.65 4.65
CA GLY A 117 -14.39 -15.76 5.59
C GLY A 117 -12.99 -16.18 6.01
N SER A 118 -12.91 -17.13 6.94
CA SER A 118 -11.64 -17.79 7.23
C SER A 118 -11.24 -18.72 6.09
N LEU A 119 -9.94 -18.91 5.92
CA LEU A 119 -9.39 -19.88 4.98
C LEU A 119 -9.67 -21.30 5.48
N ASP A 120 -9.95 -22.22 4.55
CA ASP A 120 -10.17 -23.63 4.87
C ASP A 120 -8.97 -24.22 5.61
N GLY A 121 -9.22 -24.75 6.81
CA GLY A 121 -8.17 -25.32 7.68
C GLY A 121 -7.29 -24.31 8.41
N ASP A 122 -7.52 -23.00 8.28
CA ASP A 122 -6.80 -21.95 8.99
C ASP A 122 -7.75 -20.80 9.40
N MET A 123 -8.29 -20.93 10.62
CA MET A 123 -9.24 -19.95 11.18
C MET A 123 -8.63 -18.56 11.41
N MET A 124 -7.30 -18.48 11.46
CA MET A 124 -6.56 -17.24 11.74
C MET A 124 -6.32 -16.41 10.48
N ARG A 125 -6.47 -16.99 9.29
CA ARG A 125 -6.25 -16.29 8.02
C ARG A 125 -7.55 -16.07 7.28
N ARG A 126 -7.68 -14.90 6.66
CA ARG A 126 -8.81 -14.58 5.80
C ARG A 126 -8.61 -15.11 4.38
N ASP A 127 -9.72 -15.52 3.78
CA ASP A 127 -9.79 -15.98 2.40
C ASP A 127 -10.09 -14.82 1.47
N PHE A 128 -9.07 -14.38 0.73
CA PHE A 128 -9.14 -13.24 -0.19
C PHE A 128 -9.42 -13.64 -1.64
N ARG A 129 -9.96 -14.85 -1.88
CA ARG A 129 -10.40 -15.30 -3.21
C ARG A 129 -11.54 -14.47 -3.80
N ASN A 130 -11.89 -14.82 -5.03
CA ASN A 130 -12.94 -14.21 -5.84
C ASN A 130 -12.57 -12.77 -6.26
N PHE A 131 -11.92 -12.70 -7.42
CA PHE A 131 -11.55 -11.49 -8.17
C PHE A 131 -12.59 -11.13 -9.24
N ASP A 132 -13.81 -11.68 -9.15
CA ASP A 132 -14.94 -11.21 -9.95
C ASP A 132 -15.43 -9.88 -9.38
N MET A 133 -14.83 -8.78 -9.83
CA MET A 133 -15.12 -7.43 -9.36
C MET A 133 -16.56 -7.01 -9.67
N ALA A 134 -17.23 -7.61 -10.66
CA ALA A 134 -18.64 -7.32 -10.93
C ALA A 134 -19.55 -7.77 -9.78
N SER A 135 -19.12 -8.78 -9.00
CA SER A 135 -19.81 -9.23 -7.79
C SER A 135 -19.53 -8.35 -6.55
N TRP A 136 -18.58 -7.41 -6.63
CA TRP A 136 -18.16 -6.64 -5.47
C TRP A 136 -19.08 -5.45 -5.23
N ILE A 137 -19.62 -5.36 -4.02
CA ILE A 137 -20.39 -4.19 -3.60
C ILE A 137 -19.39 -3.07 -3.25
N PRO A 138 -19.40 -1.93 -3.94
CA PRO A 138 -18.48 -0.83 -3.66
C PRO A 138 -18.78 -0.21 -2.29
N ARG A 139 -17.72 0.15 -1.57
CA ARG A 139 -17.83 1.03 -0.42
C ARG A 139 -17.91 2.46 -0.95
N THR A 140 -18.79 3.28 -0.40
CA THR A 140 -18.90 4.69 -0.78
C THR A 140 -18.56 5.57 0.41
N ASN A 141 -18.23 6.84 0.15
CA ASN A 141 -18.02 7.83 1.19
C ASN A 141 -19.21 7.89 2.17
N TYR A 142 -20.43 7.90 1.62
CA TYR A 142 -21.66 7.91 2.39
C TYR A 142 -21.79 6.66 3.30
N THR A 143 -21.67 5.46 2.74
CA THR A 143 -21.84 4.22 3.52
C THR A 143 -20.74 4.05 4.56
N HIS A 144 -19.51 4.48 4.26
CA HIS A 144 -18.41 4.50 5.22
C HIS A 144 -18.70 5.45 6.38
N ARG A 145 -19.08 6.70 6.10
CA ARG A 145 -19.37 7.71 7.13
C ARG A 145 -20.55 7.31 8.00
N GLN A 146 -21.61 6.80 7.40
CA GLN A 146 -22.77 6.30 8.15
C GLN A 146 -22.34 5.20 9.14
N ALA A 147 -21.61 4.18 8.66
CA ALA A 147 -21.12 3.10 9.51
C ALA A 147 -20.16 3.62 10.61
N ALA A 148 -19.29 4.58 10.30
CA ALA A 148 -18.38 5.17 11.29
C ALA A 148 -19.13 5.91 12.41
N MET A 149 -20.19 6.65 12.08
CA MET A 149 -21.01 7.36 13.07
C MET A 149 -21.86 6.39 13.89
N GLU A 150 -22.45 5.38 13.26
CA GLU A 150 -23.15 4.31 13.98
C GLU A 150 -22.21 3.56 14.94
N TRP A 151 -20.97 3.30 14.53
CA TRP A 151 -19.92 2.74 15.38
C TRP A 151 -19.62 3.64 16.57
N TYR A 152 -19.47 4.95 16.33
CA TYR A 152 -19.19 5.94 17.38
C TYR A 152 -20.29 6.01 18.43
N GLN A 153 -21.55 5.86 18.01
CA GLN A 153 -22.74 5.89 18.86
C GLN A 153 -22.97 4.60 19.67
N GLN A 154 -22.21 3.53 19.43
CA GLN A 154 -22.35 2.29 20.19
C GLN A 154 -21.96 2.49 21.67
N LEU A 155 -22.79 1.97 22.58
CA LEU A 155 -22.68 2.21 24.02
C LEU A 155 -21.50 1.53 24.71
N ASN A 156 -20.96 0.45 24.13
CA ASN A 156 -19.90 -0.34 24.74
C ASN A 156 -18.94 -0.95 23.71
N GLU A 157 -17.77 -1.35 24.17
CA GLU A 157 -16.68 -1.87 23.32
C GLU A 157 -17.03 -3.19 22.62
N THR A 158 -17.89 -4.02 23.20
CA THR A 158 -18.38 -5.25 22.56
C THR A 158 -19.25 -4.92 21.35
N SER A 159 -20.18 -3.99 21.50
CA SER A 159 -21.03 -3.50 20.41
C SER A 159 -20.22 -2.81 19.31
N LYS A 160 -19.23 -1.98 19.69
CA LYS A 160 -18.27 -1.38 18.75
C LYS A 160 -17.48 -2.43 18.00
N SER A 161 -16.97 -3.45 18.69
CA SER A 161 -16.19 -4.52 18.06
C SER A 161 -17.03 -5.33 17.07
N ARG A 162 -18.28 -5.65 17.44
CA ARG A 162 -19.23 -6.33 16.55
C ARG A 162 -19.57 -5.48 15.32
N HIS A 163 -19.85 -4.20 15.51
CA HIS A 163 -20.17 -3.27 14.41
C HIS A 163 -18.96 -3.11 13.47
N ALA A 164 -17.76 -2.89 14.01
CA ALA A 164 -16.54 -2.82 13.22
C ALA A 164 -16.28 -4.12 12.43
N ASN A 165 -16.53 -5.29 13.02
CA ASN A 165 -16.37 -6.56 12.32
C ASN A 165 -17.36 -6.70 11.14
N LEU A 166 -18.59 -6.23 11.31
CA LEU A 166 -19.62 -6.28 10.28
C LEU A 166 -19.36 -5.28 9.15
N HIS A 167 -19.03 -4.03 9.48
CA HIS A 167 -18.95 -2.94 8.49
C HIS A 167 -17.53 -2.60 8.04
N GLY A 168 -16.50 -3.10 8.73
CA GLY A 168 -15.10 -2.83 8.41
C GLY A 168 -14.64 -1.42 8.76
N THR A 169 -15.37 -0.73 9.64
CA THR A 169 -15.22 0.71 9.87
C THR A 169 -15.26 1.04 11.35
N LYS A 170 -14.51 2.08 11.71
CA LYS A 170 -14.46 2.75 13.02
C LYS A 170 -14.48 4.26 12.78
N TYR A 171 -14.72 5.03 13.84
CA TYR A 171 -14.61 6.48 13.75
C TYR A 171 -13.15 6.94 13.57
N SER A 172 -12.97 7.96 12.74
CA SER A 172 -11.71 8.70 12.56
C SER A 172 -12.01 10.20 12.56
N GLU A 173 -11.11 10.98 13.16
CA GLU A 173 -11.17 12.45 13.13
C GLU A 173 -11.15 13.02 11.72
N LEU A 174 -10.51 12.36 10.75
CA LEU A 174 -10.50 12.82 9.35
C LEU A 174 -11.92 12.89 8.76
N LEU A 175 -12.89 12.14 9.30
CA LEU A 175 -14.26 12.16 8.82
C LEU A 175 -14.99 13.48 9.11
N ARG A 176 -14.48 14.30 10.04
CA ARG A 176 -14.99 15.66 10.32
C ARG A 176 -14.77 16.61 9.14
N LEU A 177 -13.73 16.38 8.34
CA LEU A 177 -13.46 17.15 7.13
C LEU A 177 -14.50 16.80 6.08
N ARG A 178 -15.49 17.68 5.83
CA ARG A 178 -16.65 17.39 4.97
C ARG A 178 -16.27 16.92 3.56
N TYR A 179 -15.18 17.48 3.01
CA TYR A 179 -14.66 17.15 1.69
C TYR A 179 -13.85 15.85 1.63
N PHE A 180 -13.39 15.32 2.78
CA PHE A 180 -12.55 14.14 2.81
C PHE A 180 -13.35 12.90 2.42
N ASP A 181 -12.86 12.12 1.46
CA ASP A 181 -13.45 10.85 1.08
C ASP A 181 -12.54 9.72 1.54
N PRO A 182 -12.89 8.96 2.60
CA PRO A 182 -12.04 7.89 3.12
C PRO A 182 -11.93 6.70 2.16
N VAL A 183 -12.82 6.56 1.19
CA VAL A 183 -12.72 5.51 0.17
C VAL A 183 -11.74 5.95 -0.89
N MET A 184 -11.81 7.19 -1.36
CA MET A 184 -10.98 7.69 -2.46
C MET A 184 -9.60 8.15 -2.01
N PHE A 185 -9.51 8.87 -0.90
CA PHE A 185 -8.28 9.55 -0.45
C PHE A 185 -7.36 8.65 0.38
N THR A 186 -7.82 7.47 0.83
CA THR A 186 -6.92 6.42 1.27
C THR A 186 -6.28 5.76 0.05
N VAL A 187 -5.00 6.03 -0.20
CA VAL A 187 -4.29 5.48 -1.35
C VAL A 187 -3.60 4.16 -0.97
N VAL A 188 -3.54 3.24 -1.93
CA VAL A 188 -2.76 2.01 -1.78
C VAL A 188 -1.30 2.36 -2.04
N ASP A 189 -0.47 2.29 -1.03
CA ASP A 189 0.95 2.56 -1.19
C ASP A 189 1.64 1.45 -2.00
N PRO A 190 2.16 1.73 -3.21
CA PRO A 190 2.80 0.72 -4.04
C PRO A 190 4.06 0.13 -3.39
N MET A 191 4.74 0.91 -2.55
CA MET A 191 5.96 0.48 -1.87
C MET A 191 5.70 -0.73 -0.95
N HIS A 192 4.70 -0.62 -0.08
CA HIS A 192 4.32 -1.71 0.81
C HIS A 192 3.42 -2.76 0.15
N ASN A 193 2.53 -2.37 -0.77
CA ASN A 193 1.55 -3.28 -1.36
C ASN A 193 2.15 -4.13 -2.51
N LEU A 194 2.71 -3.48 -3.53
CA LEU A 194 3.20 -4.16 -4.74
C LEU A 194 4.56 -4.82 -4.48
N TYR A 195 5.50 -4.04 -3.94
CA TYR A 195 6.90 -4.46 -3.85
C TYR A 195 7.19 -5.31 -2.59
N LEU A 196 7.04 -4.73 -1.40
CA LEU A 196 7.25 -5.48 -0.15
C LEU A 196 6.15 -6.51 0.13
N GLY A 197 4.97 -6.31 -0.46
CA GLY A 197 3.82 -7.19 -0.35
C GLY A 197 3.86 -8.32 -1.38
N THR A 198 3.35 -8.05 -2.60
CA THR A 198 3.18 -9.08 -3.62
C THR A 198 4.49 -9.62 -4.18
N ALA A 199 5.45 -8.79 -4.60
CA ALA A 199 6.68 -9.27 -5.22
C ALA A 199 7.50 -10.16 -4.26
N LYS A 200 7.67 -9.70 -3.01
CA LYS A 200 8.30 -10.49 -1.95
C LYS A 200 7.56 -11.81 -1.69
N LYS A 201 6.22 -11.79 -1.64
CA LYS A 201 5.40 -12.98 -1.45
C LYS A 201 5.57 -13.99 -2.58
N MET A 202 5.64 -13.52 -3.84
CA MET A 202 5.86 -14.39 -5.00
C MET A 202 7.22 -15.10 -4.94
N MET A 203 8.28 -14.37 -4.59
CA MET A 203 9.59 -14.98 -4.39
C MET A 203 9.57 -16.03 -3.27
N MET A 204 8.91 -15.74 -2.14
CA MET A 204 8.73 -16.73 -1.07
C MET A 204 8.02 -17.99 -1.57
N ILE A 205 6.95 -17.84 -2.35
CA ILE A 205 6.18 -18.97 -2.91
C ILE A 205 7.09 -19.84 -3.78
N TRP A 206 7.83 -19.25 -4.72
CA TRP A 206 8.69 -20.01 -5.64
C TRP A 206 9.87 -20.69 -4.93
N ARG A 207 10.32 -20.14 -3.81
CA ARG A 207 11.44 -20.65 -3.02
C ARG A 207 11.05 -21.66 -1.95
N THR A 208 9.75 -21.87 -1.73
CA THR A 208 9.24 -22.81 -0.70
C THR A 208 8.28 -23.86 -1.26
N THR A 209 7.73 -23.65 -2.46
CA THR A 209 6.73 -24.54 -3.04
C THR A 209 7.38 -25.58 -3.96
N ILE A 210 7.08 -26.85 -3.73
CA ILE A 210 7.45 -27.95 -4.61
C ILE A 210 6.28 -28.22 -5.56
N LYS A 211 6.56 -28.23 -6.87
CA LYS A 211 5.62 -28.64 -7.93
C LYS A 211 6.31 -29.70 -8.78
N ASN A 212 5.61 -30.75 -9.17
CA ASN A 212 6.17 -31.85 -9.97
C ASN A 212 7.48 -32.41 -9.39
N ARG A 213 7.52 -32.61 -8.06
CA ARG A 213 8.68 -33.11 -7.29
C ARG A 213 9.93 -32.22 -7.33
N ARG A 214 9.84 -30.98 -7.83
CA ARG A 214 10.94 -30.02 -7.84
C ARG A 214 10.52 -28.69 -7.19
N LEU A 215 11.44 -28.08 -6.46
CA LEU A 215 11.27 -26.71 -5.99
C LEU A 215 11.17 -25.74 -7.18
N MET A 216 10.25 -24.79 -7.15
CA MET A 216 10.04 -23.90 -8.31
C MET A 216 11.27 -23.04 -8.64
N LEU A 217 12.04 -22.60 -7.65
CA LEU A 217 13.34 -21.95 -7.82
C LEU A 217 14.38 -22.53 -6.84
N THR A 218 15.43 -23.14 -7.38
CA THR A 218 16.50 -23.78 -6.59
C THR A 218 17.64 -22.82 -6.25
N ASN A 219 18.51 -23.20 -5.32
CA ASN A 219 19.72 -22.42 -5.00
C ASN A 219 20.65 -22.26 -6.21
N ASP A 220 20.69 -23.24 -7.11
CA ASP A 220 21.51 -23.16 -8.33
C ASP A 220 20.89 -22.21 -9.34
N ASP A 221 19.55 -22.15 -9.43
CA ASP A 221 18.87 -21.12 -10.22
C ASP A 221 19.19 -19.71 -9.68
N MET A 222 19.21 -19.53 -8.36
CA MET A 222 19.62 -18.26 -7.72
C MET A 222 21.06 -17.86 -8.07
N LYS A 223 22.01 -18.80 -8.01
CA LYS A 223 23.42 -18.54 -8.37
C LYS A 223 23.56 -18.15 -9.84
N LYS A 224 22.83 -18.82 -10.75
CA LYS A 224 22.80 -18.46 -12.17
C LYS A 224 22.25 -17.06 -12.39
N MET A 225 21.15 -16.70 -11.70
CA MET A 225 20.61 -15.33 -11.76
C MET A 225 21.63 -14.29 -11.30
N VAL A 226 22.39 -14.55 -10.23
CA VAL A 226 23.44 -13.63 -9.78
C VAL A 226 24.53 -13.45 -10.85
N ALA A 227 24.97 -14.54 -11.50
CA ALA A 227 25.97 -14.48 -12.55
C ALA A 227 25.47 -13.70 -13.78
N GLU A 228 24.23 -13.94 -14.20
CA GLU A 228 23.59 -13.22 -15.31
C GLU A 228 23.35 -11.74 -14.97
N ALA A 229 22.91 -11.44 -13.76
CA ALA A 229 22.58 -10.09 -13.32
C ALA A 229 23.77 -9.13 -13.33
N ARG A 230 24.99 -9.65 -13.12
CA ARG A 230 26.23 -8.86 -13.22
C ARG A 230 26.51 -8.33 -14.63
N ASN A 231 25.88 -8.93 -15.65
CA ASN A 231 26.03 -8.51 -17.05
C ASN A 231 24.88 -7.59 -17.50
N ILE A 232 23.91 -7.28 -16.63
CA ILE A 232 22.81 -6.37 -16.93
C ILE A 232 23.24 -4.94 -16.62
N GLN A 233 23.15 -4.06 -17.61
CA GLN A 233 23.35 -2.63 -17.43
C GLN A 233 21.98 -1.95 -17.28
N LEU A 234 21.83 -1.16 -16.22
CA LEU A 234 20.64 -0.35 -15.97
C LEU A 234 20.89 1.11 -16.38
N PRO A 235 19.83 1.88 -16.70
CA PRO A 235 19.94 3.32 -16.95
C PRO A 235 20.54 4.08 -15.76
N VAL A 236 21.11 5.25 -16.05
CA VAL A 236 21.68 6.15 -15.03
C VAL A 236 20.65 6.47 -13.97
N GLY A 237 21.03 6.35 -12.69
CA GLY A 237 20.16 6.59 -11.54
C GLY A 237 19.60 5.32 -10.89
N TYR A 238 19.72 4.15 -11.54
CA TYR A 238 19.36 2.86 -10.95
C TYR A 238 20.60 2.07 -10.55
N ASP A 239 20.65 1.58 -9.31
CA ASP A 239 21.69 0.66 -8.84
C ASP A 239 21.11 -0.72 -8.54
N SER A 240 21.68 -1.77 -9.15
CA SER A 240 21.35 -3.16 -8.88
C SER A 240 22.38 -3.87 -7.99
N SER A 241 23.50 -3.24 -7.65
CA SER A 241 24.63 -3.89 -6.98
C SER A 241 24.24 -4.48 -5.63
N SER A 242 23.51 -3.69 -4.82
CA SER A 242 22.99 -4.15 -3.53
C SER A 242 21.95 -5.27 -3.68
N LEU A 243 21.04 -5.14 -4.66
CA LEU A 243 20.05 -6.15 -5.01
C LEU A 243 20.71 -7.49 -5.40
N ILE A 244 21.68 -7.46 -6.31
CA ILE A 244 22.43 -8.63 -6.79
C ILE A 244 23.11 -9.36 -5.63
N ARG A 245 23.78 -8.61 -4.74
CA ARG A 245 24.42 -9.18 -3.55
C ARG A 245 23.42 -9.89 -2.64
N LYS A 246 22.21 -9.35 -2.51
CA LYS A 246 21.16 -9.86 -1.61
C LYS A 246 20.34 -11.02 -2.18
N MET A 247 20.41 -11.30 -3.49
CA MET A 247 19.64 -12.39 -4.11
C MET A 247 19.87 -13.74 -3.42
N THR A 248 21.09 -14.02 -2.98
CA THR A 248 21.47 -15.27 -2.29
C THR A 248 21.57 -15.11 -0.77
N THR A 249 21.18 -13.96 -0.21
CA THR A 249 21.23 -13.73 1.24
C THR A 249 20.00 -14.31 1.93
N GLY A 250 20.24 -15.09 2.99
CA GLY A 250 19.21 -15.79 3.75
C GLY A 250 18.75 -17.09 3.08
N GLU A 251 17.97 -17.89 3.82
CA GLU A 251 17.52 -19.21 3.38
C GLU A 251 16.63 -19.15 2.13
N ILE A 252 15.71 -18.19 2.10
CA ILE A 252 14.79 -17.98 0.98
C ILE A 252 15.47 -17.19 -0.16
N GLY A 253 16.56 -16.47 0.11
CA GLY A 253 17.11 -15.45 -0.80
C GLY A 253 16.36 -14.13 -0.71
N PHE A 254 16.98 -13.04 -1.18
CA PHE A 254 16.44 -11.67 -1.14
C PHE A 254 16.13 -11.13 0.27
N SER A 255 16.81 -11.64 1.30
CA SER A 255 16.64 -11.11 2.66
C SER A 255 17.01 -9.64 2.75
N HIS A 256 16.20 -8.87 3.48
CA HIS A 256 16.38 -7.43 3.73
C HIS A 256 16.50 -6.57 2.46
N LEU A 257 15.84 -6.99 1.37
CA LEU A 257 15.57 -6.08 0.26
C LEU A 257 14.67 -4.94 0.71
N LYS A 258 15.09 -3.72 0.41
CA LYS A 258 14.29 -2.50 0.51
C LYS A 258 13.31 -2.43 -0.67
N ALA A 259 12.32 -1.57 -0.55
CA ALA A 259 11.25 -1.49 -1.54
C ALA A 259 11.68 -0.91 -2.89
N ASP A 260 12.64 0.02 -2.89
CA ASP A 260 13.31 0.51 -4.10
C ASP A 260 14.07 -0.62 -4.82
N GLU A 261 14.76 -1.48 -4.09
CA GLU A 261 15.42 -2.66 -4.66
C GLU A 261 14.39 -3.66 -5.23
N TRP A 262 13.24 -3.85 -4.57
CA TRP A 262 12.14 -4.65 -5.11
C TRP A 262 11.51 -4.02 -6.37
N ASN A 263 11.39 -2.69 -6.42
CA ASN A 263 10.93 -2.00 -7.62
C ASN A 263 11.85 -2.30 -8.81
N VAL A 264 13.17 -2.16 -8.62
CA VAL A 264 14.18 -2.50 -9.66
C VAL A 264 14.09 -3.98 -10.05
N TRP A 265 13.92 -4.88 -9.08
CA TRP A 265 13.71 -6.29 -9.34
C TRP A 265 12.50 -6.52 -10.24
N VAL A 266 11.33 -5.98 -9.88
CA VAL A 266 10.07 -6.18 -10.62
C VAL A 266 10.18 -5.59 -12.02
N THR A 267 10.48 -4.30 -12.12
CA THR A 267 10.36 -3.53 -13.38
C THR A 267 11.50 -3.78 -14.37
N SER A 268 12.69 -4.16 -13.89
CA SER A 268 13.90 -4.19 -14.75
C SER A 268 14.55 -5.56 -14.83
N MET A 269 14.65 -6.31 -13.74
CA MET A 269 15.53 -7.49 -13.68
C MET A 269 14.79 -8.83 -13.80
N SER A 270 13.62 -8.94 -13.18
CA SER A 270 12.93 -10.23 -12.99
C SER A 270 12.52 -10.90 -14.31
N LYS A 271 12.12 -10.10 -15.32
CA LYS A 271 11.79 -10.58 -16.67
C LYS A 271 12.95 -11.34 -17.30
N VAL A 272 14.15 -10.77 -17.27
CA VAL A 272 15.35 -11.41 -17.85
C VAL A 272 15.80 -12.58 -16.99
N LEU A 273 15.87 -12.39 -15.68
CA LEU A 273 16.53 -13.36 -14.80
C LEU A 273 15.69 -14.62 -14.54
N LEU A 274 14.36 -14.52 -14.53
CA LEU A 274 13.49 -15.68 -14.33
C LEU A 274 13.30 -16.52 -15.60
N LEU A 275 13.68 -15.99 -16.77
CA LEU A 275 13.56 -16.69 -18.05
C LEU A 275 14.38 -17.99 -18.02
N GLY A 276 13.73 -19.10 -18.35
CA GLY A 276 14.33 -20.44 -18.37
C GLY A 276 14.57 -21.06 -16.99
N LYS A 277 14.29 -20.35 -15.90
CA LYS A 277 14.45 -20.85 -14.51
C LYS A 277 13.12 -21.16 -13.87
N LEU A 278 12.11 -20.32 -14.15
CA LEU A 278 10.74 -20.56 -13.74
C LEU A 278 9.97 -21.28 -14.86
N GLY A 279 9.09 -22.22 -14.50
CA GLY A 279 8.25 -22.92 -15.48
C GLY A 279 7.41 -21.94 -16.31
N ARG A 280 7.25 -22.21 -17.62
CA ARG A 280 6.67 -21.28 -18.60
C ARG A 280 5.35 -20.64 -18.15
N GLN A 281 4.43 -21.43 -17.59
CA GLN A 281 3.14 -20.94 -17.11
C GLN A 281 3.29 -19.91 -15.98
N TYR A 282 4.16 -20.18 -15.00
CA TYR A 282 4.39 -19.28 -13.86
C TYR A 282 5.18 -18.03 -14.27
N TYR A 283 6.09 -18.16 -15.24
CA TYR A 283 6.80 -17.03 -15.82
C TYR A 283 5.83 -16.09 -16.56
N GLN A 284 4.97 -16.62 -17.44
CA GLN A 284 3.94 -15.83 -18.13
C GLN A 284 2.97 -15.17 -17.16
N HIS A 285 2.60 -15.86 -16.08
CA HIS A 285 1.80 -15.29 -15.00
C HIS A 285 2.50 -14.10 -14.34
N TRP A 286 3.78 -14.24 -13.96
CA TRP A 286 4.55 -13.15 -13.37
C TRP A 286 4.71 -11.93 -14.29
N LEU A 287 4.86 -12.15 -15.60
CA LEU A 287 4.99 -11.05 -16.56
C LEU A 287 3.78 -10.10 -16.54
N LYS A 288 2.57 -10.59 -16.26
CA LYS A 288 1.39 -9.71 -16.11
C LYS A 288 1.59 -8.70 -14.98
N PHE A 289 2.12 -9.15 -13.86
CA PHE A 289 2.45 -8.27 -12.73
C PHE A 289 3.58 -7.30 -13.10
N VAL A 290 4.63 -7.77 -13.77
CA VAL A 290 5.75 -6.93 -14.21
C VAL A 290 5.27 -5.84 -15.18
N ASP A 291 4.55 -6.22 -16.23
CA ASP A 291 4.10 -5.30 -17.27
C ASP A 291 3.12 -4.25 -16.67
N ALA A 292 2.23 -4.64 -15.75
CA ALA A 292 1.39 -3.70 -15.02
C ALA A 292 2.19 -2.70 -14.17
N ASN A 293 3.22 -3.18 -13.45
CA ASN A 293 4.06 -2.31 -12.61
C ASN A 293 4.92 -1.36 -13.44
N ILE A 294 5.35 -1.75 -14.65
CA ILE A 294 6.07 -0.86 -15.58
C ILE A 294 5.16 0.32 -15.99
N LEU A 295 3.89 0.04 -16.30
CA LEU A 295 2.92 1.09 -16.64
C LEU A 295 2.66 2.03 -15.46
N ILE A 296 2.39 1.47 -14.26
CA ILE A 296 2.09 2.25 -13.04
C ILE A 296 3.29 3.09 -12.58
N ALA A 297 4.52 2.58 -12.73
CA ALA A 297 5.72 3.29 -12.33
C ALA A 297 6.16 4.38 -13.31
N SER A 298 5.48 4.51 -14.46
CA SER A 298 5.81 5.48 -15.49
C SER A 298 5.74 6.93 -14.95
N PRO A 299 6.67 7.83 -15.36
CA PRO A 299 6.62 9.24 -15.00
C PRO A 299 5.34 9.96 -15.43
N SER A 300 4.78 9.52 -16.56
CA SER A 300 3.52 9.98 -17.14
C SER A 300 2.69 8.76 -17.51
N ILE A 301 1.42 8.76 -17.14
CA ILE A 301 0.52 7.63 -17.35
C ILE A 301 -0.76 8.13 -18.02
N THR A 302 -1.18 7.44 -19.07
CA THR A 302 -2.44 7.72 -19.78
C THR A 302 -3.60 6.94 -19.16
N THR A 303 -4.84 7.28 -19.51
CA THR A 303 -6.01 6.50 -19.07
C THR A 303 -5.93 5.07 -19.60
N GLU A 304 -5.47 4.90 -20.83
CA GLU A 304 -5.28 3.61 -21.48
C GLU A 304 -4.23 2.76 -20.75
N ASP A 305 -3.12 3.36 -20.31
CA ASP A 305 -2.10 2.68 -19.50
C ASP A 305 -2.68 2.21 -18.15
N VAL A 306 -3.52 3.03 -17.51
CA VAL A 306 -4.21 2.67 -16.26
C VAL A 306 -5.15 1.48 -16.48
N GLU A 307 -5.93 1.50 -17.56
CA GLU A 307 -6.87 0.42 -17.90
C GLU A 307 -6.14 -0.90 -18.23
N GLU A 308 -5.02 -0.82 -18.97
CA GLU A 308 -4.16 -1.97 -19.24
C GLU A 308 -3.56 -2.54 -17.95
N ALA A 309 -2.96 -1.68 -17.11
CA ALA A 309 -2.38 -2.10 -15.85
C ALA A 309 -3.42 -2.77 -14.94
N HIS A 310 -4.63 -2.19 -14.86
CA HIS A 310 -5.73 -2.75 -14.10
C HIS A 310 -6.14 -4.14 -14.60
N ARG A 311 -6.30 -4.31 -15.92
CA ARG A 311 -6.63 -5.62 -16.52
C ARG A 311 -5.53 -6.66 -16.26
N LEU A 312 -4.27 -6.28 -16.36
CA LEU A 312 -3.13 -7.17 -16.08
C LEU A 312 -3.10 -7.61 -14.62
N LEU A 313 -3.34 -6.69 -13.67
CA LEU A 313 -3.41 -7.00 -12.23
C LEU A 313 -4.60 -7.90 -11.90
N ILE A 314 -5.78 -7.67 -12.46
CA ILE A 314 -6.94 -8.58 -12.30
C ILE A 314 -6.61 -9.97 -12.82
N SER A 315 -6.01 -10.06 -14.02
CA SER A 315 -5.66 -11.35 -14.61
C SER A 315 -4.61 -12.08 -13.77
N PHE A 316 -3.59 -11.37 -13.29
CA PHE A 316 -2.60 -11.90 -12.35
C PHE A 316 -3.26 -12.45 -11.08
N CYS A 317 -4.11 -11.65 -10.44
CA CYS A 317 -4.74 -12.02 -9.18
C CYS A 317 -5.74 -13.19 -9.33
N SER A 318 -6.54 -13.19 -10.39
CA SER A 318 -7.53 -14.24 -10.68
C SER A 318 -6.89 -15.61 -10.90
N GLU A 319 -5.68 -15.66 -11.45
CA GLU A 319 -4.94 -16.91 -11.69
C GLU A 319 -4.18 -17.44 -10.47
N MET A 320 -4.07 -16.65 -9.38
CA MET A 320 -3.32 -17.03 -8.19
C MET A 320 -3.82 -18.31 -7.53
N GLU A 321 -5.14 -18.49 -7.46
CA GLU A 321 -5.74 -19.68 -6.84
C GLU A 321 -5.37 -20.95 -7.60
N GLY A 322 -5.56 -20.97 -8.92
CA GLY A 322 -5.28 -22.14 -9.74
C GLY A 322 -3.79 -22.50 -9.77
N LEU A 323 -2.90 -21.50 -9.78
CA LEU A 323 -1.45 -21.72 -9.88
C LEU A 323 -0.81 -22.06 -8.52
N TYR A 324 -1.16 -21.31 -7.48
CA TYR A 324 -0.47 -21.31 -6.19
C TYR A 324 -1.35 -21.72 -5.00
N GLY A 325 -2.67 -21.81 -5.19
CA GLY A 325 -3.64 -22.17 -4.15
C GLY A 325 -4.12 -20.99 -3.31
N ALA A 326 -5.34 -21.10 -2.77
CA ALA A 326 -6.03 -20.08 -2.00
C ALA A 326 -5.18 -19.48 -0.86
N LYS A 327 -4.43 -20.34 -0.15
CA LYS A 327 -3.57 -19.94 0.98
C LYS A 327 -2.46 -18.96 0.63
N ASN A 328 -2.18 -18.73 -0.65
CA ASN A 328 -1.13 -17.82 -1.10
C ASN A 328 -1.66 -16.45 -1.52
N ILE A 329 -2.98 -16.31 -1.62
CA ILE A 329 -3.64 -15.03 -1.89
C ILE A 329 -3.62 -14.20 -0.61
N SER A 330 -3.26 -12.92 -0.74
CA SER A 330 -3.13 -11.99 0.39
C SER A 330 -4.02 -10.78 0.18
N ILE A 331 -4.25 -10.02 1.26
CA ILE A 331 -4.97 -8.74 1.16
C ILE A 331 -4.29 -7.77 0.17
N ASN A 332 -2.97 -7.81 0.05
CA ASN A 332 -2.27 -6.92 -0.86
C ASN A 332 -2.73 -7.14 -2.31
N MET A 333 -2.90 -8.41 -2.71
CA MET A 333 -3.42 -8.79 -4.03
C MET A 333 -4.90 -8.41 -4.20
N HIS A 334 -5.71 -8.42 -3.13
CA HIS A 334 -7.09 -7.94 -3.19
C HIS A 334 -7.19 -6.43 -3.39
N LEU A 335 -6.21 -5.67 -2.89
CA LEU A 335 -6.17 -4.21 -3.00
C LEU A 335 -5.51 -3.70 -4.31
N GLN A 336 -5.11 -4.61 -5.20
CA GLN A 336 -4.42 -4.30 -6.46
C GLN A 336 -5.35 -3.92 -7.59
#